data_AF-A0A2S1FJL0-F1
#
_entry.id   AF-A0A2S1FJL0-F1
#
_cell.length_a   1.000
_cell.length_b   1.000
_cell.length_c   1.000
_cell.angle_alpha   90.00
_cell.angle_beta   90.00
_cell.angle_gamma   90.00
#
_symmetry.space_group_name_H-M   'P 1'
#
loop_
_entity.id
_entity.type
_entity.pdbx_description
1 polymer ?
#
loop_
_entity_poly.entity_id
_entity_poly.type
_entity_poly.pdbx_seq_one_letter_code
_entity_poly.pdbx_strand_id
1 'polypeptide(L)'
;MIAGYADSTRARAIFGTKVALWVCILTLGCLPPQAQARTKRSQTAKVEFKKAQPCPATGASKGPCKGYVIDHIEPLACGGADSSANMQWQTVADAKQKDKWERQGCSRGKR
;
A
#
# COMPACT_ATOMS: atom_id res chain seq x y z
N MET A 1 -63.87 -54.46 3.79
CA MET A 1 -64.22 -53.54 2.67
C MET A 1 -64.45 -52.20 3.35
N ILE A 2 -63.69 -51.13 3.11
CA ILE A 2 -63.51 -50.40 1.84
C ILE A 2 -62.12 -49.71 1.84
N ALA A 3 -61.57 -49.54 0.63
CA ALA A 3 -60.42 -48.75 0.13
C ALA A 3 -59.87 -47.62 1.06
N GLY A 4 -58.58 -47.31 1.11
CA GLY A 4 -57.64 -47.18 0.00
C GLY A 4 -57.52 -45.72 -0.43
N TYR A 5 -56.27 -45.25 -0.57
CA TYR A 5 -55.78 -44.20 -1.48
C TYR A 5 -55.27 -42.84 -0.90
N ALA A 6 -54.02 -42.58 -1.30
CA ALA A 6 -53.31 -41.30 -1.50
C ALA A 6 -52.84 -40.46 -0.29
N ASP A 7 -51.58 -40.73 0.06
CA ASP A 7 -50.52 -39.75 0.32
C ASP A 7 -50.61 -38.55 -0.64
N SER A 8 -50.58 -37.33 -0.10
CA SER A 8 -50.43 -36.08 -0.87
C SER A 8 -49.36 -35.22 -0.20
N THR A 9 -48.12 -35.68 -0.35
CA THR A 9 -46.93 -34.87 -0.67
C THR A 9 -47.10 -33.35 -0.68
N ARG A 10 -46.42 -32.72 0.29
CA ARG A 10 -45.47 -31.60 0.08
C ARG A 10 -45.68 -30.75 -1.18
N ALA A 11 -46.50 -29.71 -1.08
CA ALA A 11 -46.41 -28.54 -1.94
C ALA A 11 -46.89 -27.34 -1.09
N ARG A 12 -46.04 -26.46 -0.58
CA ARG A 12 -45.37 -25.39 -1.34
C ARG A 12 -44.51 -24.59 -0.34
N ALA A 13 -43.19 -24.68 -0.42
CA ALA A 13 -42.30 -23.77 0.32
C ALA A 13 -40.92 -23.61 -0.37
N ILE A 14 -40.89 -23.58 -1.72
CA ILE A 14 -39.62 -23.48 -2.48
C ILE A 14 -39.62 -22.27 -3.45
N PHE A 15 -40.58 -21.35 -3.34
CA PHE A 15 -40.62 -20.14 -4.20
C PHE A 15 -40.04 -18.86 -3.57
N GLY A 16 -39.51 -18.92 -2.33
CA GLY A 16 -38.98 -17.74 -1.62
C GLY A 16 -37.46 -17.65 -1.49
N THR A 17 -36.73 -18.75 -1.68
CA THR A 17 -35.30 -18.81 -1.33
C THR A 17 -34.35 -18.35 -2.42
N LYS A 18 -34.73 -18.47 -3.71
CA LYS A 18 -33.84 -18.10 -4.83
C LYS A 18 -33.77 -16.59 -5.09
N VAL A 19 -34.87 -15.86 -4.87
CA VAL A 19 -34.92 -14.39 -5.01
C VAL A 19 -34.17 -13.72 -3.86
N ALA A 20 -34.35 -14.19 -2.63
CA ALA A 20 -33.63 -13.68 -1.46
C ALA A 20 -32.10 -13.87 -1.58
N LEU A 21 -31.64 -14.98 -2.15
CA LEU A 21 -30.22 -15.24 -2.42
C LEU A 21 -29.63 -14.26 -3.45
N TRP A 22 -30.38 -13.91 -4.50
CA TRP A 22 -29.93 -12.95 -5.51
C TRP A 22 -29.92 -11.50 -4.99
N VAL A 23 -30.87 -11.12 -4.14
CA VAL A 23 -30.92 -9.78 -3.53
C VAL A 23 -29.74 -9.55 -2.57
N CYS A 24 -29.34 -10.58 -1.80
CA CYS A 24 -28.17 -10.49 -0.92
C CYS A 24 -26.84 -10.42 -1.69
N ILE A 25 -26.75 -11.04 -2.89
CA ILE A 25 -25.54 -10.99 -3.72
C ILE A 25 -25.40 -9.62 -4.41
N LEU A 26 -26.51 -8.98 -4.79
CA LEU A 26 -26.50 -7.65 -5.41
C LEU A 26 -26.19 -6.51 -4.42
N THR A 27 -26.52 -6.66 -3.13
CA THR A 27 -26.22 -5.64 -2.11
C THR A 27 -24.81 -5.76 -1.51
N LEU A 28 -24.15 -6.91 -1.63
CA LEU A 28 -22.80 -7.14 -1.09
C LEU A 28 -21.65 -6.78 -2.06
N GLY A 29 -21.97 -6.37 -3.29
CA GLY A 29 -20.97 -6.12 -4.35
C GLY A 29 -20.38 -4.70 -4.41
N CYS A 30 -20.81 -3.77 -3.55
CA CYS A 30 -20.39 -2.37 -3.62
C CYS A 30 -19.48 -1.97 -2.44
N LEU A 31 -18.37 -2.70 -2.25
CA LEU A 31 -17.27 -2.21 -1.43
C LEU A 31 -16.34 -1.39 -2.31
N PRO A 32 -16.14 -0.09 -2.05
CA PRO A 32 -15.24 0.73 -2.85
C PRO A 32 -13.81 0.19 -2.72
N PRO A 33 -13.01 0.17 -3.80
CA PRO A 33 -11.60 -0.18 -3.71
C PRO A 33 -10.94 0.78 -2.72
N GLN A 34 -10.27 0.23 -1.71
CA GLN A 34 -9.48 1.00 -0.76
C GLN A 34 -8.36 1.70 -1.54
N ALA A 35 -8.51 3.00 -1.78
CA ALA A 35 -7.44 3.82 -2.32
C ALA A 35 -6.29 3.79 -1.32
N GLN A 36 -5.25 3.03 -1.61
CA GLN A 36 -4.01 3.04 -0.83
C GLN A 36 -3.37 4.41 -1.00
N ALA A 37 -3.55 5.27 0.01
CA ALA A 37 -2.92 6.58 0.03
C ALA A 37 -1.40 6.38 -0.03
N ARG A 38 -0.75 6.97 -1.04
CA ARG A 38 0.71 7.03 -1.12
C ARG A 38 1.23 7.71 0.13
N THR A 39 1.73 6.93 1.10
CA THR A 39 2.29 7.48 2.34
C THR A 39 3.40 8.45 1.97
N LYS A 40 3.19 9.73 2.30
CA LYS A 40 4.16 10.78 2.04
C LYS A 40 5.39 10.48 2.88
N ARG A 41 6.57 10.39 2.25
CA ARG A 41 7.85 10.20 2.96
C ARG A 41 7.94 11.19 4.12
N SER A 42 8.43 10.73 5.27
CA SER A 42 8.48 11.50 6.51
C SER A 42 9.30 12.79 6.33
N GLN A 43 8.63 13.94 6.39
CA GLN A 43 9.33 15.23 6.43
C GLN A 43 10.12 15.39 7.72
N THR A 44 9.58 14.90 8.84
CA THR A 44 10.22 14.94 10.15
C THR A 44 11.58 14.26 10.12
N ALA A 45 11.66 13.04 9.56
CA ALA A 45 12.91 12.30 9.43
C ALA A 45 13.97 13.07 8.61
N LYS A 46 13.56 13.75 7.53
CA LYS A 46 14.48 14.58 6.73
C LYS A 46 14.99 15.79 7.51
N VAL A 47 14.12 16.42 8.32
CA VAL A 47 14.51 17.57 9.15
C VAL A 47 15.48 17.14 10.24
N GLU A 48 15.20 16.02 10.92
CA GLU A 48 16.10 15.43 11.91
C GLU A 48 17.45 15.06 11.31
N PHE A 49 17.45 14.40 10.16
CA PHE A 49 18.67 14.07 9.44
C PHE A 49 19.49 15.32 9.10
N LYS A 50 18.88 16.38 8.55
CA LYS A 50 19.61 17.62 8.24
C LYS A 50 20.16 18.35 9.47
N LYS A 51 19.52 18.20 10.62
CA LYS A 51 20.02 18.75 11.90
C LYS A 51 21.25 17.98 12.38
N ALA A 52 21.23 16.66 12.28
CA ALA A 52 22.35 15.80 12.68
C ALA A 52 23.51 15.82 11.68
N GLN A 53 23.18 15.84 10.39
CA GLN A 53 24.10 15.77 9.25
C GLN A 53 23.82 16.93 8.28
N PRO A 54 24.43 18.11 8.50
CA PRO A 54 24.24 19.26 7.64
C PRO A 54 24.70 19.01 6.19
N CYS A 55 24.26 19.86 5.26
CA CYS A 55 24.61 19.76 3.84
C CYS A 55 26.14 19.72 3.63
N PRO A 56 26.70 18.73 2.93
CA PRO A 56 28.15 18.63 2.72
C PRO A 56 28.74 19.79 1.91
N ALA A 57 27.94 20.44 1.05
CA ALA A 57 28.41 21.55 0.22
C ALA A 57 28.41 22.90 0.94
N THR A 58 27.54 23.11 1.92
CA THR A 58 27.30 24.44 2.52
C THR A 58 27.34 24.45 4.05
N GLY A 59 27.35 23.29 4.71
CA GLY A 59 27.20 23.17 6.15
C GLY A 59 25.79 23.54 6.66
N ALA A 60 24.82 23.81 5.79
CA ALA A 60 23.50 24.25 6.20
C ALA A 60 22.61 23.09 6.67
N SER A 61 21.98 23.23 7.83
CA SER A 61 20.94 22.32 8.33
C SER A 61 19.54 22.63 7.80
N LYS A 62 19.40 23.73 7.05
CA LYS A 62 18.13 24.20 6.48
C LYS A 62 18.28 24.44 4.98
N GLY A 63 17.17 24.32 4.27
CA GLY A 63 17.13 24.54 2.82
C GLY A 63 17.61 23.35 1.98
N PRO A 64 17.67 23.54 0.65
CA PRO A 64 18.21 22.55 -0.28
C PRO A 64 19.74 22.51 -0.24
N CYS A 65 20.32 21.35 -0.55
CA CYS A 65 21.76 21.16 -0.72
C CYS A 65 22.05 21.02 -2.22
N LYS A 66 22.77 21.97 -2.83
CA LYS A 66 22.98 21.96 -4.28
C LYS A 66 23.87 20.76 -4.66
N GLY A 67 23.41 19.96 -5.63
CA GLY A 67 24.14 18.78 -6.11
C GLY A 67 23.92 17.50 -5.28
N TYR A 68 23.22 17.59 -4.15
CA TYR A 68 22.97 16.46 -3.26
C TYR A 68 21.48 16.29 -2.96
N VAL A 69 21.10 15.05 -2.71
CA VAL A 69 19.77 14.66 -2.25
C VAL A 69 19.91 13.83 -0.98
N ILE A 70 18.87 13.86 -0.15
CA ILE A 70 18.75 12.94 0.98
C ILE A 70 18.08 11.69 0.45
N ASP A 71 18.78 10.58 0.58
CA ASP A 71 18.30 9.29 0.14
C ASP A 71 18.48 8.23 1.23
N HIS A 72 17.77 7.12 1.11
CA HIS A 72 17.83 6.06 2.12
C HIS A 72 19.04 5.16 1.90
N ILE A 73 19.72 4.74 2.98
CA ILE A 73 20.87 3.82 2.89
C ILE A 73 20.37 2.45 2.42
N GLU A 74 19.43 1.88 3.18
CA GLU A 74 18.61 0.76 2.76
C GLU A 74 17.38 1.29 2.03
N PRO A 75 17.16 0.94 0.75
CA PRO A 75 16.04 1.48 0.01
C PRO A 75 14.69 1.08 0.59
N LEU A 76 13.75 2.04 0.58
CA LEU A 76 12.38 1.77 1.00
C LEU A 76 11.69 0.73 0.10
N ALA A 77 12.14 0.52 -1.14
CA ALA A 77 11.65 -0.53 -2.02
C ALA A 77 12.08 -1.94 -1.57
N CYS A 78 13.21 -2.03 -0.86
CA CYS A 78 13.77 -3.28 -0.34
C CYS A 78 13.27 -3.61 1.08
N GLY A 79 12.52 -2.71 1.72
CA GLY A 79 12.06 -2.86 3.11
C GLY A 79 12.74 -1.93 4.11
N GLY A 80 13.60 -1.02 3.65
CA GLY A 80 14.29 -0.06 4.53
C GLY A 80 13.34 0.85 5.30
N ALA A 81 13.79 1.29 6.47
CA ALA A 81 13.03 2.17 7.35
C ALA A 81 13.00 3.62 6.84
N ASP A 82 11.86 4.31 6.95
CA ASP A 82 11.75 5.74 6.65
C ASP A 82 12.13 6.59 7.88
N SER A 83 13.38 6.48 8.31
CA SER A 83 13.92 7.16 9.51
C SER A 83 15.19 7.95 9.19
N SER A 84 15.51 8.92 10.05
CA SER A 84 16.74 9.73 9.93
C SER A 84 18.02 8.87 10.04
N ALA A 85 17.96 7.76 10.79
CA ALA A 85 19.06 6.80 10.90
C ALA A 85 19.34 6.04 9.59
N ASN A 86 18.33 5.88 8.74
CA ASN A 86 18.46 5.23 7.43
C ASN A 86 18.56 6.26 6.30
N MET A 87 19.07 7.47 6.56
CA MET A 87 19.25 8.50 5.53
C MET A 87 20.73 8.83 5.35
N GLN A 88 21.09 9.22 4.13
CA GLN A 88 22.41 9.71 3.77
C GLN A 88 22.31 10.83 2.73
N TRP A 89 23.34 11.68 2.70
CA TRP A 89 23.56 12.54 1.54
C TRP A 89 24.11 11.71 0.39
N GLN A 90 23.55 11.90 -0.78
CA GLN A 90 23.98 11.24 -2.00
C GLN A 90 23.97 12.25 -3.15
N THR A 91 24.91 12.13 -4.09
CA THR A 91 24.88 13.02 -5.25
C THR A 91 23.63 12.74 -6.09
N VAL A 92 23.16 13.75 -6.82
CA VAL A 92 22.01 13.57 -7.72
C VAL A 92 22.27 12.48 -8.77
N ALA A 93 23.51 12.32 -9.23
CA ALA A 93 23.88 11.30 -10.19
C ALA A 93 23.79 9.89 -9.59
N ASP A 94 24.37 9.69 -8.40
CA ASP A 94 24.37 8.40 -7.71
C ASP A 94 22.95 7.99 -7.32
N ALA A 95 22.13 8.93 -6.83
CA ALA A 95 20.74 8.65 -6.47
C ALA A 95 19.92 8.18 -7.68
N LYS A 96 20.14 8.77 -8.87
CA LYS A 96 19.49 8.32 -10.11
C LYS A 96 19.96 6.92 -10.54
N GLN A 97 21.24 6.63 -10.37
CA GLN A 97 21.76 5.28 -10.63
C GLN A 97 21.17 4.27 -9.64
N LYS A 98 20.99 4.67 -8.38
CA LYS A 98 20.38 3.86 -7.33
C LYS A 98 18.92 3.53 -7.66
N ASP A 99 18.12 4.55 -7.95
CA ASP A 99 16.72 4.43 -8.38
C ASP A 99 16.53 3.44 -9.55
N LYS A 100 17.51 3.32 -10.45
CA LYS A 100 17.45 2.40 -11.59
C LYS A 100 17.53 0.95 -11.15
N TRP A 101 18.49 0.59 -10.30
CA TRP A 101 18.63 -0.80 -9.84
C TRP A 101 17.60 -1.16 -8.77
N GLU A 102 17.19 -0.23 -7.91
CA GLU A 102 16.15 -0.48 -6.89
C GLU A 102 14.82 -0.90 -7.53
N ARG A 103 14.45 -0.26 -8.65
CA ARG A 103 13.25 -0.60 -9.41
C ARG A 103 13.29 -2.02 -9.98
N GLN A 104 14.48 -2.57 -10.20
CA GLN A 104 14.68 -3.89 -10.79
C GLN A 104 14.88 -4.98 -9.72
N GLY A 105 15.74 -4.72 -8.73
CA GLY A 105 16.21 -5.72 -7.77
C GLY A 105 15.35 -5.83 -6.50
N CYS A 106 14.62 -4.78 -6.13
CA CYS A 106 13.80 -4.77 -4.92
C CYS A 106 12.32 -4.78 -5.26
N SER A 107 11.86 -5.92 -5.76
CA SER A 107 10.45 -6.18 -6.05
C SER A 107 9.71 -6.74 -4.82
N ARG A 108 9.87 -6.16 -3.62
CA ARG A 108 8.94 -6.47 -2.52
C ARG A 108 7.75 -5.54 -2.61
N GLY A 109 6.70 -6.03 -3.26
CA GLY A 109 5.36 -5.44 -3.30
C GLY A 109 5.35 -4.04 -3.89
N LYS A 110 4.94 -3.92 -5.15
CA LYS A 110 4.54 -2.63 -5.71
C LYS A 110 3.59 -1.96 -4.70
N ARG A 111 4.07 -0.87 -4.11
CA ARG A 111 3.24 0.06 -3.33
C ARG A 111 2.21 0.69 -4.24
#